data_AF-A0AAN4EQR9-F1
#
_entry.id   AF-A0AAN4EQR9-F1
#
_cell.length_a   1.000
_cell.length_b   1.000
_cell.length_c   1.000
_cell.angle_alpha   90.00
_cell.angle_beta   90.00
_cell.angle_gamma   90.00
#
_symmetry.space_group_name_H-M   'P 1'
#
loop_
_entity.id
_entity.type
_entity.pdbx_description
1 polymer ?
#
loop_
_entity_poly.entity_id
_entity_poly.type
_entity_poly.pdbx_seq_one_letter_code
_entity_poly.pdbx_strand_id
1 'polypeptide(L)' 'MKTLAQKMKEQGKMITERAASEERRGNYKTAQVFWLKSTEYPCSEANMHYRNVRADICQRRSQEVSE' A
#
# COMPACT_ATOMS: atom_id res chain seq x y z
N MET A 1 14.23 23.58 4.43
CA MET A 1 13.34 23.05 3.36
C MET A 1 13.57 21.55 3.24
N LYS A 2 12.52 20.74 3.05
CA LYS A 2 12.65 19.29 2.77
C LYS A 2 13.05 19.07 1.31
N THR A 3 13.97 18.15 1.07
CA THR A 3 14.36 17.71 -0.28
C THR A 3 13.22 16.96 -0.96
N LEU A 4 13.27 16.84 -2.30
CA LEU A 4 12.29 16.06 -3.05
C LEU A 4 12.23 14.60 -2.55
N ALA A 5 13.39 13.99 -2.31
CA ALA A 5 13.49 12.64 -1.79
C ALA A 5 12.81 12.48 -0.40
N GLN A 6 12.97 13.47 0.48
CA GLN A 6 12.30 13.48 1.78
C GLN A 6 10.77 13.58 1.63
N LYS A 7 10.28 14.44 0.72
CA LYS A 7 8.84 14.57 0.43
C LYS A 7 8.25 13.27 -0.13
N MET A 8 8.95 12.61 -1.05
CA MET A 8 8.51 11.33 -1.61
C MET A 8 8.47 10.22 -0.55
N LYS A 9 9.47 10.16 0.33
CA LYS A 9 9.49 9.20 1.45
C LYS A 9 8.30 9.39 2.39
N GLU A 10 7.95 10.64 2.70
CA GLU A 10 6.78 10.98 3.53
C GLU A 10 5.47 10.61 2.84
N GLN A 11 5.33 10.90 1.55
CA GLN A 11 4.17 10.49 0.77
C GLN A 11 4.01 8.96 0.74
N GLY A 12 5.09 8.22 0.51
CA GLY A 12 5.07 6.76 0.58
C GLY A 12 4.59 6.24 1.94
N LYS A 13 5.03 6.87 3.04
CA LYS A 13 4.59 6.52 4.40
C LYS A 13 3.08 6.74 4.58
N MET A 14 2.57 7.92 4.20
CA MET A 14 1.13 8.23 4.30
C MET A 14 0.28 7.25 3.50
N ILE A 15 0.74 6.86 2.30
CA ILE A 15 0.01 5.91 1.46
C ILE A 15 0.00 4.51 2.10
N THR A 16 1.13 4.04 2.66
CA THR A 16 1.15 2.75 3.36
C THR A 16 0.29 2.74 4.63
N GLU A 17 0.23 3.86 5.36
CA GLU A 17 -0.65 4.01 6.52
C GLU A 17 -2.12 3.96 6.10
N ARG A 18 -2.47 4.60 4.97
CA ARG A 18 -3.81 4.52 4.41
C ARG A 18 -4.15 3.10 3.94
N ALA A 19 -3.25 2.44 3.23
CA ALA A 19 -3.44 1.06 2.78
C ALA A 19 -3.74 0.13 3.96
N ALA A 20 -2.92 0.19 5.01
CA ALA A 20 -3.11 -0.61 6.22
C ALA A 20 -4.41 -0.26 6.97
N SER A 21 -4.83 1.02 6.96
CA SER A 21 -6.09 1.44 7.57
C SER A 21 -7.31 0.87 6.83
N GLU A 22 -7.32 0.94 5.50
CA GLU A 22 -8.39 0.35 4.68
C GLU A 22 -8.43 -1.17 4.81
N GLU A 23 -7.28 -1.82 4.87
CA GLU A 23 -7.21 -3.28 5.04
C GLU A 23 -7.79 -3.72 6.39
N ARG A 24 -7.49 -3.00 7.48
CA ARG A 24 -8.09 -3.26 8.81
C ARG A 24 -9.61 -3.04 8.84
N ARG A 25 -10.13 -2.19 7.95
CA ARG A 25 -11.57 -1.94 7.80
C ARG A 25 -12.25 -2.98 6.91
N GLY A 26 -11.51 -3.94 6.35
CA GLY A 26 -12.03 -4.92 5.40
C GLY A 26 -12.25 -4.36 4.00
N ASN A 27 -11.82 -3.13 3.72
CA ASN A 27 -11.94 -2.49 2.40
C ASN A 27 -10.83 -2.97 1.46
N TYR A 28 -10.78 -4.28 1.19
CA TYR A 28 -9.64 -4.92 0.53
C TYR A 28 -9.39 -4.39 -0.88
N LYS A 29 -10.44 -4.08 -1.65
CA LYS A 29 -10.30 -3.47 -2.99
C LYS A 29 -9.56 -2.12 -2.92
N THR A 30 -9.93 -1.28 -1.97
CA THR A 30 -9.29 0.03 -1.76
C THR A 30 -7.87 -0.13 -1.20
N ALA A 31 -7.68 -1.06 -0.26
CA ALA A 31 -6.38 -1.36 0.33
C ALA A 31 -5.38 -1.84 -0.73
N GLN A 32 -5.80 -2.71 -1.65
CA GLN A 32 -4.99 -3.19 -2.78
C GLN A 32 -4.43 -2.02 -3.60
N VAL A 33 -5.31 -1.08 -3.99
CA VAL A 33 -4.91 0.09 -4.80
C VAL A 33 -3.87 0.92 -4.06
N PHE A 34 -4.04 1.16 -2.77
CA PHE A 34 -3.04 1.91 -1.99
C PHE A 34 -1.74 1.15 -1.78
N TRP A 35 -1.78 -0.18 -1.60
CA TRP A 35 -0.57 -1.00 -1.52
C TRP A 35 0.24 -0.94 -2.81
N LEU A 36 -0.41 -1.08 -3.98
CA LEU A 36 0.25 -0.94 -5.27
C LEU A 36 0.79 0.48 -5.47
N LYS A 37 -0.01 1.51 -5.23
CA LYS A 37 0.45 2.90 -5.35
C LYS A 37 1.66 3.19 -4.45
N SER A 38 1.75 2.54 -3.29
CA SER A 38 2.88 2.73 -2.38
C SER A 38 4.20 2.22 -2.97
N THR A 39 4.22 1.28 -3.92
CA THR A 39 5.47 0.77 -4.52
C THR A 39 6.11 1.75 -5.49
N GLU A 40 5.38 2.77 -5.95
CA GLU A 40 5.90 3.87 -6.77
C GLU A 40 6.82 4.80 -5.96
N TYR A 41 6.80 4.71 -4.62
CA TYR A 41 7.58 5.57 -3.74
C TYR A 41 8.87 4.88 -3.27
N PRO A 42 9.98 5.63 -3.17
CA PRO A 42 11.27 5.09 -2.73
C PRO A 42 11.17 4.35 -1.39
N CYS A 43 11.54 3.08 -1.40
CA CYS A 43 11.65 2.24 -0.22
C CYS A 43 12.71 1.17 -0.44
N SER A 44 13.10 0.44 0.61
CA SER A 44 13.97 -0.73 0.44
C SER A 44 13.25 -1.82 -0.35
N GLU A 45 14.02 -2.67 -1.02
CA GLU A 45 13.50 -3.83 -1.76
C GLU A 45 12.61 -4.72 -0.89
N ALA A 46 13.00 -5.00 0.36
CA ALA A 46 12.18 -5.74 1.30
C ALA A 46 10.81 -5.09 1.56
N ASN A 47 10.75 -3.75 1.65
CA ASN A 47 9.49 -3.04 1.82
C ASN A 47 8.64 -3.05 0.55
N MET A 48 9.28 -2.97 -0.62
CA MET A 48 8.58 -3.11 -1.91
C MET A 48 7.94 -4.50 -2.03
N HIS A 49 8.68 -5.57 -1.74
CA HIS A 49 8.14 -6.94 -1.73
C HIS A 49 7.00 -7.10 -0.73
N TYR A 50 7.17 -6.58 0.49
CA TYR A 50 6.10 -6.59 1.48
C TYR A 50 4.82 -5.92 0.95
N ARG A 51 4.94 -4.73 0.33
CA ARG A 51 3.80 -3.99 -0.25
C ARG A 51 3.11 -4.77 -1.37
N ASN A 52 3.88 -5.40 -2.26
CA ASN A 52 3.34 -6.26 -3.32
C ASN A 52 2.57 -7.46 -2.75
N VAL A 53 3.16 -8.18 -1.78
CA VAL A 53 2.48 -9.32 -1.14
C VAL A 53 1.17 -8.88 -0.47
N ARG A 54 1.13 -7.70 0.16
CA ARG A 54 -0.11 -7.15 0.73
C ARG A 54 -1.14 -6.81 -0.32
N ALA A 55 -0.74 -6.26 -1.46
CA ALA A 55 -1.64 -6.03 -2.59
C ALA A 55 -2.28 -7.35 -3.08
N ASP A 56 -1.48 -8.40 -3.26
CA ASP A 56 -1.96 -9.72 -3.70
C ASP A 56 -2.93 -10.38 -2.70
N ILE A 57 -2.69 -10.21 -1.39
CA ILE A 57 -3.60 -10.67 -0.34
C ILE A 57 -4.92 -9.90 -0.41
N CYS A 58 -4.85 -8.57 -0.54
CA CYS A 58 -6.04 -7.73 -0.66
C CYS A 58 -6.85 -8.04 -1.91
N GLN A 59 -6.20 -8.33 -3.03
CA GLN A 59 -6.86 -8.77 -4.27
C GLN A 59 -7.68 -10.02 -4.03
N ARG A 60 -7.06 -11.08 -3.50
CA ARG A 60 -7.73 -12.36 -3.22
C ARG A 60 -8.93 -12.19 -2.28
N ARG A 61 -8.73 -11.48 -1.17
CA ARG A 61 -9.82 -11.20 -0.21
C ARG A 61 -10.96 -10.37 -0.80
N SER A 62 -10.68 -9.47 -1.74
CA SER A 62 -11.73 -8.70 -2.40
C SER A 62 -12.60 -9.54 -3.33
N GLN A 63 -12.04 -10.63 -3.88
CA GLN A 63 -12.74 -11.57 -4.75
C GLN A 63 -13.60 -12.53 -3.93
N GLU A 64 -13.10 -13.03 -2.80
CA GLU A 64 -13.82 -13.92 -1.87
C GLU A 64 -15.10 -13.30 -1.28
N VAL A 65 -15.19 -11.97 -1.17
CA VAL A 65 -16.38 -11.25 -0.65
C VAL A 65 -17.43 -10.99 -1.75
N SER A 66 -17.07 -11.19 -3.01
CA SER A 66 -17.98 -10.95 -4.16
C SER A 66 -18.75 -12.21 -4.58
N GLU A 67 -18.53 -13.35 -3.91
CA GLU A 67 -19.31 -14.61 -4.03
C GLU A 67 -20.24 -14.78 -2.83
#